data_AF-A0A1U7XNU6-F1
#
_entry.id   AF-A0A1U7XNU6-F1
#
_cell.length_a   1.000
_cell.length_b   1.000
_cell.length_c   1.000
_cell.angle_alpha   90.00
_cell.angle_beta   90.00
_cell.angle_gamma   90.00
#
_symmetry.space_group_name_H-M   'P 1'
#
loop_
_entity.id
_entity.type
_entity.pdbx_description
1 polymer ?
#
loop_
_entity_poly.entity_id
_entity_poly.type
_entity_poly.pdbx_seq_one_letter_code
_entity_poly.pdbx_strand_id
1 'polypeptide(L)'
;MSRKRKLRDLMGIFKDKASLIKANLSTKRSVSSIQVAVIRATTHASASPPHDHRISAIISAGDNSLPAIYACIEAIMDRLHRTHNPYVALKCLFVFHNILAKGSLLYKDHISFFPSSGGHNSLNLSGFYDKSDIETRELSSWVRWYANVLERNMITSRALGSYISPSSRLSINFDKITDKKGNIGFSYRSDFATEMESLRLEGCRKKLNELFIRRKNDLLWEMVSQKKMEMEKVKYERERQSFLLWNVDEKSVELTRSSQKVAGNNYQLLFAAA
;
A
#
# COMPACT_ATOMS: atom_id res chain seq x y z
N MET A 1 3.30 -11.34 13.80
CA MET A 1 4.00 -10.46 12.82
C MET A 1 3.76 -8.96 13.08
N SER A 2 2.52 -8.54 13.43
CA SER A 2 2.10 -7.17 13.80
C SER A 2 3.16 -6.11 14.12
N ARG A 3 3.95 -6.30 15.20
CA ARG A 3 4.83 -5.25 15.73
C ARG A 3 5.86 -4.78 14.69
N LYS A 4 6.38 -5.68 13.84
CA LYS A 4 7.29 -5.35 12.73
C LYS A 4 6.57 -4.64 11.56
N ARG A 5 5.29 -4.94 11.33
CA ARG A 5 4.44 -4.31 10.29
C ARG A 5 4.08 -2.87 10.71
N LYS A 6 3.60 -2.68 11.95
CA LYS A 6 3.26 -1.37 12.56
C LYS A 6 4.45 -0.39 12.57
N LEU A 7 5.66 -0.86 12.95
CA LEU A 7 6.88 -0.02 12.92
C LEU A 7 7.26 0.42 11.49
N ARG A 8 7.08 -0.45 10.49
CA ARG A 8 7.37 -0.15 9.08
C ARG A 8 6.41 0.90 8.53
N ASP A 9 5.13 0.82 8.89
CA ASP A 9 4.12 1.80 8.49
C ASP A 9 4.35 3.17 9.15
N LEU A 10 4.70 3.19 10.46
CA LEU A 10 5.09 4.42 11.15
C LEU A 10 6.33 5.07 10.52
N MET A 11 7.34 4.27 10.16
CA MET A 11 8.52 4.73 9.42
C MET A 11 8.15 5.29 8.03
N GLY A 12 7.19 4.70 7.34
CA GLY A 12 6.64 5.22 6.08
C GLY A 12 5.96 6.59 6.25
N ILE A 13 5.16 6.75 7.30
CA ILE A 13 4.51 8.03 7.66
C ILE A 13 5.57 9.09 8.00
N PHE A 14 6.62 8.74 8.75
CA PHE A 14 7.72 9.66 9.06
C PHE A 14 8.49 10.09 7.80
N LYS A 15 8.81 9.15 6.91
CA LYS A 15 9.41 9.45 5.60
C LYS A 15 8.55 10.38 4.75
N ASP A 16 7.22 10.21 4.77
CA ASP A 16 6.30 11.12 4.07
C ASP A 16 6.33 12.52 4.68
N LYS A 17 6.28 12.65 6.01
CA LYS A 17 6.38 13.95 6.69
C LYS A 17 7.72 14.66 6.40
N ALA A 18 8.84 13.94 6.48
CA ALA A 18 10.16 14.49 6.14
C ALA A 18 10.24 14.92 4.66
N SER A 19 9.67 14.12 3.75
CA SER A 19 9.59 14.46 2.32
C SER A 19 8.73 15.71 2.08
N LEU A 20 7.60 15.86 2.79
CA LEU A 20 6.77 17.05 2.72
C LEU A 20 7.48 18.28 3.26
N ILE A 21 8.19 18.19 4.39
CA ILE A 21 8.98 19.31 4.94
C ILE A 21 10.04 19.74 3.92
N LYS A 22 10.83 18.80 3.37
CA LYS A 22 11.82 19.07 2.33
C LYS A 22 11.21 19.74 1.10
N ALA A 23 10.05 19.25 0.63
CA ALA A 23 9.37 19.82 -0.52
C ALA A 23 8.90 21.27 -0.26
N ASN A 24 8.29 21.55 0.90
CA ASN A 24 7.82 22.89 1.27
C ASN A 24 8.97 23.91 1.49
N LEU A 25 10.17 23.45 1.85
CA LEU A 25 11.36 24.30 1.99
C LEU A 25 12.05 24.63 0.65
N SER A 26 11.59 24.07 -0.47
CA SER A 26 12.15 24.36 -1.80
C SER A 26 11.77 25.77 -2.26
N THR A 27 12.77 26.57 -2.64
CA THR A 27 12.59 27.96 -3.13
C THR A 27 11.79 28.04 -4.43
N LYS A 28 11.76 26.97 -5.24
CA LYS A 28 10.96 26.87 -6.46
C LYS A 28 9.50 26.52 -6.11
N ARG A 29 8.69 27.53 -5.75
CA ARG A 29 7.31 27.39 -5.24
C ARG A 29 6.38 26.51 -6.11
N SER A 30 6.47 26.59 -7.44
CA SER A 30 5.68 25.75 -8.36
C SER A 30 6.09 24.27 -8.30
N VAL A 31 7.40 23.98 -8.37
CA VAL A 31 7.95 22.63 -8.25
C VAL A 31 7.64 22.04 -6.87
N SER A 32 7.75 22.87 -5.82
CA SER A 32 7.39 22.53 -4.44
C SER A 32 5.93 22.06 -4.32
N SER A 33 4.97 22.82 -4.85
CA SER A 33 3.54 22.49 -4.75
C SER A 33 3.19 21.18 -5.48
N ILE A 34 3.79 20.96 -6.66
CA ILE A 34 3.67 19.71 -7.43
C ILE A 34 4.23 18.53 -6.64
N GLN A 35 5.43 18.65 -6.09
CA GLN A 35 6.07 17.58 -5.30
C GLN A 35 5.26 17.25 -4.04
N VAL A 36 4.71 18.26 -3.35
CA VAL A 36 3.78 18.08 -2.23
C VAL A 36 2.50 17.34 -2.66
N ALA A 37 1.91 17.69 -3.81
CA ALA A 37 0.73 17.01 -4.33
C ALA A 37 1.02 15.53 -4.65
N VAL A 38 2.13 15.22 -5.31
CA VAL A 38 2.58 13.84 -5.61
C VAL A 38 2.79 13.03 -4.32
N ILE A 39 3.47 13.58 -3.31
CA ILE A 39 3.66 12.89 -2.01
C ILE A 39 2.31 12.63 -1.32
N ARG A 40 1.38 13.62 -1.35
CA ARG A 40 0.04 13.48 -0.77
C ARG A 40 -0.83 12.45 -1.51
N ALA A 41 -0.66 12.27 -2.82
CA ALA A 41 -1.35 11.23 -3.59
C ALA A 41 -0.73 9.83 -3.36
N THR A 42 0.58 9.76 -3.16
CA THR A 42 1.37 8.51 -3.08
C THR A 42 1.81 8.16 -1.65
N THR A 43 1.11 8.64 -0.63
CA THR A 43 1.48 8.41 0.78
C THR A 43 1.41 6.94 1.20
N HIS A 44 2.32 6.53 2.07
CA HIS A 44 2.35 5.25 2.78
C HIS A 44 1.11 5.04 3.68
N ALA A 45 0.50 6.13 4.18
CA ALA A 45 -0.54 6.08 5.20
C ALA A 45 -1.89 5.55 4.71
N SER A 46 -2.24 5.76 3.43
CA SER A 46 -3.55 5.36 2.91
C SER A 46 -3.54 3.92 2.40
N ALA A 47 -4.47 3.09 2.88
CA ALA A 47 -4.77 1.79 2.30
C ALA A 47 -5.85 1.92 1.21
N SER A 48 -5.61 2.79 0.22
CA SER A 48 -6.51 3.03 -0.91
C SER A 48 -5.72 3.51 -2.13
N PRO A 49 -6.28 3.41 -3.35
CA PRO A 49 -5.78 4.15 -4.49
C PRO A 49 -5.81 5.68 -4.23
N PRO A 50 -5.05 6.48 -5.00
CA PRO A 50 -5.16 7.93 -4.98
C PRO A 50 -6.56 8.35 -5.45
N HIS A 51 -7.22 9.24 -4.72
CA HIS A 51 -8.54 9.74 -5.10
C HIS A 51 -8.43 10.68 -6.32
N ASP A 52 -9.38 10.58 -7.24
CA ASP A 52 -9.45 11.33 -8.49
C ASP A 52 -9.24 12.84 -8.35
N HIS A 53 -9.75 13.50 -7.30
CA HIS A 53 -9.48 14.93 -7.08
C HIS A 53 -7.97 15.24 -6.94
N ARG A 54 -7.17 14.34 -6.34
CA ARG A 54 -5.71 14.50 -6.21
C ARG A 54 -5.01 14.27 -7.54
N ILE A 55 -5.52 13.33 -8.33
CA ILE A 55 -5.00 13.02 -9.67
C ILE A 55 -5.25 14.21 -10.60
N SER A 56 -6.48 14.72 -10.64
CA SER A 56 -6.83 15.93 -11.40
C SER A 56 -6.00 17.13 -10.95
N ALA A 57 -5.84 17.34 -9.64
CA ALA A 57 -4.99 18.44 -9.13
C ALA A 57 -3.51 18.30 -9.55
N ILE A 58 -2.97 17.09 -9.60
CA ILE A 58 -1.60 16.83 -10.10
C ILE A 58 -1.48 17.14 -11.59
N ILE A 59 -2.42 16.64 -12.40
CA ILE A 59 -2.47 16.88 -13.85
C ILE A 59 -2.58 18.39 -14.12
N SER A 60 -3.58 19.06 -13.51
CA SER A 60 -3.79 20.51 -13.65
C SER A 60 -2.62 21.35 -13.13
N ALA A 61 -1.85 20.88 -12.14
CA ALA A 61 -0.65 21.57 -11.68
C ALA A 61 0.51 21.43 -12.68
N GLY A 62 0.66 20.28 -13.34
CA GLY A 62 1.65 20.03 -14.38
C GLY A 62 1.35 20.75 -15.69
N ASP A 63 0.11 20.71 -16.17
CA ASP A 63 -0.30 21.24 -17.49
C ASP A 63 -0.15 22.77 -17.66
N ASN A 64 0.18 23.53 -16.61
CA ASN A 64 0.33 24.99 -16.70
C ASN A 64 1.53 25.47 -17.53
N SER A 65 2.60 24.67 -17.62
CA SER A 65 3.82 25.06 -18.35
C SER A 65 4.75 23.88 -18.57
N LEU A 66 5.61 23.95 -19.59
CA LEU A 66 6.59 22.91 -19.88
C LEU A 66 7.51 22.54 -18.67
N PRO A 67 8.06 23.50 -17.89
CA PRO A 67 8.81 23.17 -16.68
C PRO A 67 7.97 22.50 -15.59
N ALA A 68 6.66 22.78 -15.51
CA ALA A 68 5.75 22.13 -14.56
C ALA A 68 5.43 20.67 -14.96
N ILE A 69 5.28 20.40 -16.26
CA ILE A 69 5.16 19.02 -16.79
C ILE A 69 6.40 18.21 -16.39
N TYR A 70 7.61 18.71 -16.70
CA TYR A 70 8.86 18.03 -16.33
C TYR A 70 8.99 17.83 -14.83
N ALA A 71 8.75 18.87 -14.01
CA ALA A 71 8.80 18.77 -12.56
C ALA A 71 7.81 17.74 -11.99
N CYS A 72 6.65 17.55 -12.64
CA CYS A 72 5.67 16.57 -12.22
C CYS A 72 6.06 15.13 -12.60
N ILE A 73 6.51 14.91 -13.84
CA ILE A 73 7.03 13.60 -14.28
C ILE A 73 8.22 13.20 -13.40
N GLU A 74 9.18 14.11 -13.23
CA GLU A 74 10.35 13.92 -12.38
C GLU A 74 9.93 13.57 -10.95
N ALA A 75 9.05 14.35 -10.31
CA ALA A 75 8.59 14.08 -8.95
C ALA A 75 7.91 12.70 -8.78
N ILE A 76 7.19 12.20 -9.80
CA ILE A 76 6.55 10.87 -9.78
C ILE A 76 7.62 9.78 -9.93
N MET A 77 8.54 9.93 -10.89
CA MET A 77 9.60 8.94 -11.15
C MET A 77 10.61 8.87 -9.99
N ASP A 78 10.99 10.02 -9.42
CA ASP A 78 11.84 10.11 -8.23
C ASP A 78 11.21 9.41 -7.01
N ARG A 79 9.89 9.54 -6.86
CA ARG A 79 9.12 8.88 -5.80
C ARG A 79 9.01 7.37 -6.03
N LEU A 80 8.87 6.95 -7.29
CA LEU A 80 8.81 5.55 -7.70
C LEU A 80 10.15 4.83 -7.51
N HIS A 81 11.27 5.42 -7.94
CA HIS A 81 12.59 4.80 -7.84
C HIS A 81 13.17 4.79 -6.41
N ARG A 82 12.80 5.76 -5.55
CA ARG A 82 13.27 5.79 -4.15
C ARG A 82 12.40 5.01 -3.16
N THR A 83 11.23 4.52 -3.57
CA THR A 83 10.42 3.67 -2.68
C THR A 83 10.79 2.20 -2.84
N HIS A 84 10.83 1.49 -1.72
CA HIS A 84 10.81 0.02 -1.70
C HIS A 84 9.44 -0.52 -1.24
N ASN A 85 8.46 0.36 -1.00
CA ASN A 85 7.13 -0.03 -0.54
C ASN A 85 6.21 -0.24 -1.77
N PRO A 86 5.67 -1.46 -1.99
CA PRO A 86 4.89 -1.76 -3.19
C PRO A 86 3.60 -0.94 -3.29
N TYR A 87 2.98 -0.57 -2.17
CA TYR A 87 1.77 0.25 -2.16
C TYR A 87 2.04 1.69 -2.66
N VAL A 88 3.20 2.25 -2.35
CA VAL A 88 3.60 3.56 -2.88
C VAL A 88 3.93 3.47 -4.37
N ALA A 89 4.66 2.42 -4.78
CA ALA A 89 4.97 2.19 -6.19
C ALA A 89 3.69 2.03 -7.05
N LEU A 90 2.72 1.22 -6.62
CA LEU A 90 1.42 1.09 -7.30
C LEU A 90 0.67 2.42 -7.41
N LYS A 91 0.74 3.29 -6.38
CA LYS A 91 0.13 4.63 -6.45
C LYS A 91 0.85 5.53 -7.45
N CYS A 92 2.18 5.53 -7.48
CA CYS A 92 2.96 6.28 -8.48
C CYS A 92 2.59 5.83 -9.90
N LEU A 93 2.61 4.51 -10.18
CA LEU A 93 2.22 3.95 -11.47
C LEU A 93 0.77 4.28 -11.84
N PHE A 94 -0.15 4.30 -10.87
CA PHE A 94 -1.55 4.69 -11.11
C PHE A 94 -1.72 6.18 -11.42
N VAL A 95 -0.98 7.08 -10.76
CA VAL A 95 -0.95 8.51 -11.11
C VAL A 95 -0.36 8.70 -12.51
N PHE A 96 0.76 8.02 -12.81
CA PHE A 96 1.44 8.04 -14.10
C PHE A 96 0.53 7.57 -15.26
N HIS A 97 -0.20 6.46 -15.05
CA HIS A 97 -1.19 5.97 -16.00
C HIS A 97 -2.37 6.94 -16.18
N ASN A 98 -2.87 7.59 -15.11
CA ASN A 98 -3.90 8.61 -15.26
C ASN A 98 -3.41 9.81 -16.08
N ILE A 99 -2.15 10.19 -15.96
CA ILE A 99 -1.52 11.21 -16.81
C ILE A 99 -1.50 10.76 -18.28
N LEU A 100 -1.01 9.56 -18.59
CA LEU A 100 -1.02 9.01 -19.96
C LEU A 100 -2.43 8.97 -20.58
N ALA A 101 -3.44 8.63 -19.79
CA ALA A 101 -4.82 8.56 -20.24
C ALA A 101 -5.46 9.96 -20.41
N LYS A 102 -5.34 10.84 -19.41
CA LYS A 102 -6.15 12.06 -19.24
C LYS A 102 -5.40 13.40 -19.39
N GLY A 103 -4.07 13.41 -19.34
CA GLY A 103 -3.27 14.63 -19.48
C GLY A 103 -3.31 15.22 -20.90
N SER A 104 -2.82 16.45 -21.06
CA SER A 104 -2.69 17.10 -22.37
C SER A 104 -1.78 16.32 -23.33
N LEU A 105 -1.86 16.61 -24.64
CA LEU A 105 -0.96 15.99 -25.63
C LEU A 105 0.52 16.28 -25.29
N LEU A 106 0.86 17.52 -24.92
CA LEU A 106 2.19 17.90 -24.45
C LEU A 106 2.66 17.03 -23.28
N TYR A 107 1.77 16.73 -22.33
CA TYR A 107 2.10 15.83 -21.23
C TYR A 107 2.47 14.44 -21.75
N LYS A 108 1.70 13.91 -22.70
CA LYS A 108 1.93 12.60 -23.34
C LYS A 108 3.18 12.59 -24.22
N ASP A 109 3.53 13.71 -24.87
CA ASP A 109 4.82 13.91 -25.53
C ASP A 109 5.96 13.79 -24.52
N HIS A 110 6.03 14.67 -23.53
CA HIS A 110 7.18 14.74 -22.64
C HIS A 110 7.35 13.51 -21.74
N ILE A 111 6.26 12.86 -21.34
CA ILE A 111 6.33 11.60 -20.57
C ILE A 111 6.87 10.46 -21.42
N SER A 112 6.48 10.36 -22.70
CA SER A 112 6.98 9.34 -23.63
C SER A 112 8.46 9.54 -23.99
N PHE A 113 9.04 10.72 -23.79
CA PHE A 113 10.46 11.01 -23.98
C PHE A 113 11.24 11.11 -22.66
N PHE A 114 10.67 10.70 -21.52
CA PHE A 114 11.36 10.71 -20.24
C PHE A 114 12.33 9.50 -20.08
N PRO A 115 13.54 9.68 -19.53
CA PRO A 115 14.14 10.95 -19.11
C PRO A 115 14.65 11.77 -20.30
N SER A 116 14.52 13.10 -20.19
CA SER A 116 14.86 14.07 -21.24
C SER A 116 16.32 14.02 -21.73
N SER A 117 17.20 13.32 -21.01
CA SER A 117 18.58 13.02 -21.36
C SER A 117 18.75 11.85 -22.35
N GLY A 118 17.66 11.25 -22.84
CA GLY A 118 17.70 10.19 -23.87
C GLY A 118 17.79 8.76 -23.32
N GLY A 119 17.25 8.51 -22.12
CA GLY A 119 17.18 7.16 -21.56
C GLY A 119 16.03 6.33 -22.15
N HIS A 120 16.22 5.02 -22.21
CA HIS A 120 15.15 4.03 -22.43
C HIS A 120 14.88 3.25 -21.14
N ASN A 121 13.69 2.64 -21.02
CA ASN A 121 13.32 1.78 -19.90
C ASN A 121 13.20 2.54 -18.56
N SER A 122 12.51 3.68 -18.59
CA SER A 122 12.35 4.59 -17.44
C SER A 122 11.50 4.01 -16.31
N LEU A 123 10.71 2.98 -16.60
CA LEU A 123 9.92 2.19 -15.64
C LEU A 123 10.52 0.79 -15.40
N ASN A 124 11.85 0.62 -15.54
CA ASN A 124 12.51 -0.67 -15.27
C ASN A 124 12.48 -1.02 -13.77
N LEU A 125 11.39 -1.62 -13.33
CA LEU A 125 11.22 -2.12 -11.96
C LEU A 125 11.52 -3.60 -11.84
N SER A 126 12.20 -4.24 -12.80
CA SER A 126 12.45 -5.70 -12.80
C SER A 126 13.01 -6.26 -11.49
N GLY A 127 13.91 -5.52 -10.82
CA GLY A 127 14.47 -5.85 -9.49
C GLY A 127 13.60 -5.46 -8.28
N PHE A 128 12.43 -4.84 -8.48
CA PHE A 128 11.55 -4.37 -7.42
C PHE A 128 10.89 -5.54 -6.68
N TYR A 129 11.31 -5.78 -5.43
CA TYR A 129 10.84 -6.91 -4.65
C TYR A 129 10.90 -6.66 -3.13
N ASP A 130 9.74 -6.63 -2.47
CA ASP A 130 9.64 -6.53 -1.01
C ASP A 130 9.46 -7.92 -0.39
N LYS A 131 10.55 -8.44 0.19
CA LYS A 131 10.63 -9.76 0.83
C LYS A 131 9.85 -9.88 2.15
N SER A 132 9.30 -8.78 2.68
CA SER A 132 8.86 -8.70 4.08
C SER A 132 7.59 -9.47 4.44
N ASP A 133 6.71 -9.74 3.47
CA ASP A 133 5.44 -10.44 3.66
C ASP A 133 5.08 -11.24 2.40
N ILE A 134 4.13 -12.18 2.48
CA ILE A 134 3.60 -12.88 1.29
C ILE A 134 2.84 -11.87 0.42
N GLU A 135 2.02 -11.03 1.03
CA GLU A 135 1.24 -10.00 0.31
C GLU A 135 2.15 -8.99 -0.39
N THR A 136 3.25 -8.57 0.24
CA THR A 136 4.17 -7.61 -0.40
C THR A 136 4.89 -8.20 -1.60
N ARG A 137 5.09 -9.53 -1.65
CA ARG A 137 5.65 -10.23 -2.82
C ARG A 137 4.67 -10.25 -3.99
N GLU A 138 3.40 -10.55 -3.72
CA GLU A 138 2.33 -10.45 -4.73
C GLU A 138 2.19 -9.00 -5.24
N LEU A 139 2.21 -8.02 -4.34
CA LEU A 139 2.17 -6.62 -4.75
C LEU A 139 3.42 -6.20 -5.55
N SER A 140 4.60 -6.75 -5.24
CA SER A 140 5.81 -6.55 -6.03
C SER A 140 5.77 -7.23 -7.41
N SER A 141 5.06 -8.35 -7.62
CA SER A 141 4.81 -8.85 -8.98
C SER A 141 3.85 -7.94 -9.75
N TRP A 142 2.80 -7.42 -9.09
CA TRP A 142 1.89 -6.43 -9.67
C TRP A 142 2.60 -5.12 -10.06
N VAL A 143 3.51 -4.59 -9.23
CA VAL A 143 4.34 -3.42 -9.56
C VAL A 143 5.16 -3.66 -10.81
N ARG A 144 5.85 -4.82 -10.89
CA ARG A 144 6.70 -5.18 -12.03
C ARG A 144 5.91 -5.33 -13.32
N TRP A 145 4.79 -6.04 -13.27
CA TRP A 145 3.90 -6.22 -14.41
C TRP A 145 3.38 -4.85 -14.90
N TYR A 146 2.78 -4.07 -14.01
CA TYR A 146 2.16 -2.79 -14.36
C TYR A 146 3.17 -1.78 -14.93
N ALA A 147 4.41 -1.75 -14.40
CA ALA A 147 5.48 -0.90 -14.91
C ALA A 147 5.94 -1.30 -16.32
N ASN A 148 6.22 -2.60 -16.56
CA ASN A 148 6.54 -3.13 -17.89
C ASN A 148 5.43 -2.81 -18.91
N VAL A 149 4.17 -2.91 -18.47
CA VAL A 149 3.00 -2.71 -19.31
C VAL A 149 2.79 -1.24 -19.70
N LEU A 150 3.06 -0.30 -18.78
CA LEU A 150 3.08 1.14 -19.08
C LEU A 150 4.27 1.52 -19.98
N GLU A 151 5.46 0.96 -19.75
CA GLU A 151 6.64 1.18 -20.62
C GLU A 151 6.35 0.71 -22.05
N ARG A 152 5.73 -0.48 -22.23
CA ARG A 152 5.28 -0.97 -23.54
C ARG A 152 4.28 -0.01 -24.20
N ASN A 153 3.26 0.46 -23.49
CA ASN A 153 2.29 1.43 -24.02
C ASN A 153 2.98 2.72 -24.53
N MET A 154 3.97 3.23 -23.80
CA MET A 154 4.76 4.39 -24.21
C MET A 154 5.60 4.10 -25.45
N ILE A 155 6.32 2.97 -25.50
CA ILE A 155 7.11 2.55 -26.66
C ILE A 155 6.23 2.40 -27.91
N THR A 156 5.07 1.76 -27.79
CA THR A 156 4.12 1.60 -28.90
C THR A 156 3.56 2.94 -29.37
N SER A 157 3.19 3.84 -28.44
CA SER A 157 2.70 5.18 -28.78
C SER A 157 3.76 6.00 -29.54
N ARG A 158 5.04 5.92 -29.13
CA ARG A 158 6.17 6.53 -29.86
C ARG A 158 6.32 5.96 -31.28
N ALA A 159 6.25 4.64 -31.42
CA ALA A 159 6.43 3.96 -32.70
C ALA A 159 5.31 4.29 -33.72
N LEU A 160 4.09 4.53 -33.22
CA LEU A 160 2.92 4.86 -34.03
C LEU A 160 2.73 6.36 -34.31
N GLY A 161 3.45 7.24 -33.59
CA GLY A 161 3.19 8.68 -33.62
C GLY A 161 1.79 9.08 -33.12
N SER A 162 1.12 8.20 -32.37
CA SER A 162 -0.21 8.45 -31.81
C SER A 162 -0.29 7.91 -30.38
N TYR A 163 -0.81 8.74 -29.47
CA TYR A 163 -0.98 8.36 -28.08
C TYR A 163 -2.16 7.42 -27.92
N ILE A 164 -1.88 6.13 -27.77
CA ILE A 164 -2.88 5.12 -27.49
C ILE A 164 -3.34 5.32 -26.04
N SER A 165 -4.38 6.13 -25.84
CA SER A 165 -5.03 6.17 -24.54
C SER A 165 -5.66 4.79 -24.29
N PRO A 166 -5.41 4.14 -23.14
CA PRO A 166 -6.10 2.89 -22.77
C PRO A 166 -7.61 3.09 -22.50
N SER A 167 -8.13 4.32 -22.68
CA SER A 167 -9.56 4.61 -22.75
C SER A 167 -10.12 4.64 -24.19
N SER A 168 -9.28 4.70 -25.22
CA SER A 168 -9.70 4.80 -26.63
C SER A 168 -9.69 3.44 -27.32
N ARG A 169 -10.85 3.03 -27.87
CA ARG A 169 -11.03 1.84 -28.74
C ARG A 169 -10.45 2.08 -30.14
N LEU A 170 -9.18 2.45 -30.24
CA LEU A 170 -8.51 2.60 -31.52
C LEU A 170 -8.04 1.22 -31.99
N SER A 171 -8.68 0.72 -33.04
CA SER A 171 -8.18 -0.38 -33.86
C SER A 171 -6.92 0.08 -34.59
N ILE A 172 -5.78 -0.06 -33.93
CA ILE A 172 -4.47 0.25 -34.50
C ILE A 172 -4.22 -0.74 -35.64
N ASN A 173 -4.10 -0.22 -36.88
CA ASN A 173 -3.65 -1.01 -38.01
C ASN A 173 -2.14 -1.28 -37.87
N PHE A 174 -1.81 -2.30 -37.08
CA PHE A 174 -0.43 -2.76 -36.82
C PHE A 174 0.33 -3.13 -38.11
N ASP A 175 -0.39 -3.41 -39.19
CA ASP A 175 0.15 -3.75 -40.51
C ASP A 175 0.97 -2.60 -41.14
N LYS A 176 0.92 -1.37 -40.59
CA LYS A 176 1.84 -0.27 -40.96
C LYS A 176 3.16 -0.23 -40.18
N ILE A 177 3.28 -0.98 -39.08
CA ILE A 177 4.51 -1.02 -38.27
C ILE A 177 5.51 -2.04 -38.85
N THR A 178 5.01 -3.05 -39.58
CA THR A 178 5.80 -4.20 -40.06
C THR A 178 6.79 -3.89 -41.19
N ASP A 179 6.63 -2.78 -41.91
CA ASP A 179 7.46 -2.43 -43.09
C ASP A 179 8.85 -1.85 -42.76
N LYS A 180 9.15 -1.55 -41.49
CA LYS A 180 10.46 -1.00 -41.08
C LYS A 180 11.17 -1.92 -40.11
N LYS A 181 11.92 -2.87 -40.69
CA LYS A 181 12.72 -3.95 -40.06
C LYS A 181 11.86 -5.09 -39.50
N GLY A 182 11.44 -5.99 -40.38
CA GLY A 182 10.84 -7.26 -39.98
C GLY A 182 11.83 -8.15 -39.22
N ASN A 183 11.60 -8.31 -37.91
CA ASN A 183 11.76 -9.60 -37.20
C ASN A 183 11.16 -9.63 -35.77
N ILE A 184 10.22 -8.72 -35.43
CA ILE A 184 9.59 -8.69 -34.10
C ILE A 184 8.25 -9.42 -34.18
N GLY A 185 8.25 -10.67 -33.72
CA GLY A 185 7.34 -11.71 -34.20
C GLY A 185 5.86 -11.61 -33.79
N PHE A 186 5.07 -12.36 -34.56
CA PHE A 186 3.62 -12.58 -34.44
C PHE A 186 3.11 -12.92 -33.03
N SER A 187 3.97 -13.46 -32.17
CA SER A 187 3.69 -13.79 -30.75
C SER A 187 3.27 -12.56 -29.92
N TYR A 188 3.91 -11.40 -30.11
CA TYR A 188 3.56 -10.19 -29.36
C TYR A 188 2.17 -9.64 -29.68
N ARG A 189 1.52 -10.09 -30.78
CA ARG A 189 0.29 -9.51 -31.34
C ARG A 189 -0.96 -9.79 -30.49
N SER A 190 -1.09 -11.00 -29.94
CA SER A 190 -2.26 -11.40 -29.12
C SER A 190 -2.11 -11.01 -27.65
N ASP A 191 -0.92 -11.22 -27.10
CA ASP A 191 -0.61 -10.93 -25.69
C ASP A 191 -0.73 -9.44 -25.43
N PHE A 192 -0.15 -8.59 -26.28
CA PHE A 192 -0.19 -7.13 -26.08
C PHE A 192 -1.60 -6.55 -26.17
N ALA A 193 -2.47 -7.05 -27.06
CA ALA A 193 -3.85 -6.60 -27.15
C ALA A 193 -4.65 -6.96 -25.88
N THR A 194 -4.45 -8.18 -25.37
CA THR A 194 -5.07 -8.66 -24.12
C THR A 194 -4.52 -7.90 -22.90
N GLU A 195 -3.22 -7.65 -22.89
CA GLU A 195 -2.52 -6.89 -21.86
C GLU A 195 -3.00 -5.42 -21.86
N MET A 196 -3.24 -4.82 -23.03
CA MET A 196 -3.84 -3.48 -23.22
C MET A 196 -5.31 -3.39 -22.79
N GLU A 197 -6.13 -4.42 -23.04
CA GLU A 197 -7.52 -4.47 -22.57
C GLU A 197 -7.57 -4.61 -21.03
N SER A 198 -6.62 -5.36 -20.44
CA SER A 198 -6.42 -5.43 -18.98
C SER A 198 -5.89 -4.12 -18.37
N LEU A 199 -5.23 -3.31 -19.20
CA LEU A 199 -4.69 -1.97 -18.92
C LEU A 199 -5.75 -0.87 -18.89
N ARG A 200 -7.02 -1.16 -19.18
CA ARG A 200 -8.07 -0.14 -19.06
C ARG A 200 -8.02 0.43 -17.64
N LEU A 201 -7.99 1.75 -17.53
CA LEU A 201 -7.74 2.46 -16.27
C LEU A 201 -8.74 2.08 -15.15
N GLU A 202 -9.95 1.69 -15.55
CA GLU A 202 -10.99 1.14 -14.69
C GLU A 202 -10.65 -0.28 -14.17
N GLY A 203 -10.10 -1.16 -15.03
CA GLY A 203 -9.58 -2.47 -14.63
C GLY A 203 -8.42 -2.34 -13.64
N CYS A 204 -7.43 -1.49 -13.93
CA CYS A 204 -6.35 -1.19 -12.99
C CYS A 204 -6.88 -0.64 -11.66
N ARG A 205 -7.88 0.26 -11.68
CA ARG A 205 -8.51 0.80 -10.47
C ARG A 205 -9.19 -0.29 -9.63
N LYS A 206 -9.97 -1.17 -10.26
CA LYS A 206 -10.62 -2.32 -9.59
C LYS A 206 -9.56 -3.21 -8.94
N LYS A 207 -8.51 -3.58 -9.68
CA LYS A 207 -7.41 -4.40 -9.16
C LYS A 207 -6.68 -3.74 -8.00
N LEU A 208 -6.34 -2.45 -8.09
CA LEU A 208 -5.76 -1.73 -6.96
C LEU A 208 -6.71 -1.74 -5.75
N ASN A 209 -8.01 -1.50 -5.93
CA ASN A 209 -8.99 -1.56 -4.84
C ASN A 209 -9.01 -2.94 -4.15
N GLU A 210 -9.04 -4.05 -4.89
CA GLU A 210 -8.94 -5.41 -4.32
C GLU A 210 -7.68 -5.59 -3.47
N LEU A 211 -6.52 -5.21 -4.02
CA LEU A 211 -5.21 -5.29 -3.37
C LEU A 211 -5.13 -4.42 -2.10
N PHE A 212 -5.78 -3.26 -2.10
CA PHE A 212 -5.86 -2.36 -0.94
C PHE A 212 -6.91 -2.80 0.10
N ILE A 213 -8.01 -3.42 -0.31
CA ILE A 213 -9.04 -3.99 0.58
C ILE A 213 -8.46 -5.18 1.36
N ARG A 214 -7.70 -6.06 0.71
CA ARG A 214 -7.01 -7.18 1.36
C ARG A 214 -6.16 -6.69 2.54
N ARG A 215 -5.32 -5.67 2.33
CA ARG A 215 -4.55 -5.01 3.41
C ARG A 215 -5.42 -4.49 4.56
N LYS A 216 -6.58 -3.88 4.27
CA LYS A 216 -7.49 -3.37 5.32
C LYS A 216 -8.05 -4.52 6.16
N ASN A 217 -8.49 -5.60 5.50
CA ASN A 217 -9.03 -6.77 6.18
C ASN A 217 -7.97 -7.43 7.07
N ASP A 218 -6.72 -7.53 6.59
CA ASP A 218 -5.59 -8.03 7.36
C ASP A 218 -5.33 -7.22 8.64
N LEU A 219 -5.41 -5.89 8.56
CA LEU A 219 -5.30 -5.00 9.72
C LEU A 219 -6.48 -5.17 10.70
N LEU A 220 -7.70 -5.37 10.20
CA LEU A 220 -8.88 -5.62 11.04
C LEU A 220 -8.76 -6.96 11.79
N TRP A 221 -8.41 -8.05 11.10
CA TRP A 221 -8.20 -9.37 11.73
C TRP A 221 -7.04 -9.37 12.73
N GLU A 222 -5.98 -8.59 12.48
CA GLU A 222 -4.89 -8.41 13.43
C GLU A 222 -5.30 -7.61 14.69
N MET A 223 -6.27 -6.68 14.58
CA MET A 223 -6.89 -6.01 15.73
C MET A 223 -7.85 -6.93 16.50
N VAL A 224 -8.69 -7.71 15.80
CA VAL A 224 -9.63 -8.66 16.42
C VAL A 224 -8.87 -9.73 17.20
N SER A 225 -7.80 -10.30 16.63
CA SER A 225 -6.96 -11.28 17.31
C SER A 225 -6.18 -10.69 18.50
N GLN A 226 -5.73 -9.43 18.42
CA GLN A 226 -5.15 -8.73 19.58
C GLN A 226 -6.17 -8.56 20.71
N LYS A 227 -7.39 -8.11 20.40
CA LYS A 227 -8.47 -7.98 21.39
C LYS A 227 -8.91 -9.33 21.98
N LYS A 228 -8.93 -10.39 21.17
CA LYS A 228 -9.20 -11.75 21.67
C LYS A 228 -8.15 -12.20 22.69
N MET A 229 -6.86 -12.03 22.40
CA MET A 229 -5.78 -12.36 23.35
C MET A 229 -5.82 -11.49 24.61
N GLU A 230 -6.19 -10.21 24.52
CA GLU A 230 -6.39 -9.35 25.69
C GLU A 230 -7.55 -9.84 26.56
N MET A 231 -8.70 -10.21 25.96
CA MET A 231 -9.83 -10.78 26.69
C MET A 231 -9.51 -12.14 27.32
N GLU A 232 -8.79 -13.02 26.61
CA GLU A 232 -8.35 -14.32 27.13
C GLU A 232 -7.44 -14.17 28.36
N LYS A 233 -6.53 -13.18 28.35
CA LYS A 233 -5.71 -12.85 29.53
C LYS A 233 -6.53 -12.35 30.70
N VAL A 234 -7.44 -11.40 30.47
CA VAL A 234 -8.32 -10.87 31.54
C VAL A 234 -9.23 -11.97 32.11
N LYS A 235 -9.71 -12.90 31.26
CA LYS A 235 -10.46 -14.08 31.71
C LYS A 235 -9.60 -15.00 32.58
N TYR A 236 -8.39 -15.34 32.14
CA TYR A 236 -7.45 -16.17 32.90
C TYR A 236 -7.04 -15.53 34.24
N GLU A 237 -6.77 -14.22 34.26
CA GLU A 237 -6.46 -13.48 35.49
C GLU A 237 -7.66 -13.45 36.45
N ARG A 238 -8.89 -13.29 35.93
CA ARG A 238 -10.11 -13.35 36.74
C ARG A 238 -10.36 -14.75 37.32
N GLU A 239 -10.24 -15.80 36.50
CA GLU A 239 -10.35 -17.19 36.97
C GLU A 239 -9.30 -17.50 38.03
N ARG A 240 -8.03 -17.09 37.81
CA ARG A 240 -6.96 -17.23 38.80
C ARG A 240 -7.25 -16.48 40.10
N GLN A 241 -7.81 -15.27 40.04
CA GLN A 241 -8.24 -14.54 41.24
C GLN A 241 -9.40 -15.24 41.95
N SER A 242 -10.39 -15.79 41.22
CA SER A 242 -11.48 -16.57 41.80
C SER A 242 -10.98 -17.85 42.49
N PHE A 243 -10.03 -18.59 41.90
CA PHE A 243 -9.39 -19.74 42.57
C PHE A 243 -8.61 -19.35 43.83
N LEU A 244 -7.92 -18.20 43.82
CA LEU A 244 -7.21 -17.70 44.99
C LEU A 244 -8.17 -17.28 46.11
N LEU A 245 -9.27 -16.61 45.78
CA LEU A 245 -10.34 -16.26 46.73
C LEU A 245 -10.98 -17.52 47.34
N TRP A 246 -11.35 -18.49 46.50
CA TRP A 246 -11.98 -19.74 46.94
C TRP A 246 -11.08 -20.54 47.89
N ASN A 247 -9.77 -20.64 47.60
CA ASN A 247 -8.80 -21.28 48.49
C ASN A 247 -8.57 -20.52 49.83
N VAL A 248 -8.83 -19.21 49.86
CA VAL A 248 -8.77 -18.41 51.09
C VAL A 248 -10.03 -18.62 51.93
N ASP A 249 -11.20 -18.63 51.29
CA ASP A 249 -12.48 -18.92 51.95
C ASP A 249 -12.47 -20.34 52.53
N GLU A 250 -12.03 -21.36 51.79
CA GLU A 250 -11.94 -22.75 52.24
C GLU A 250 -11.06 -22.89 53.50
N LYS A 251 -9.86 -22.27 53.51
CA LYS A 251 -8.99 -22.22 54.70
C LYS A 251 -9.62 -21.49 55.89
N SER A 252 -10.40 -20.44 55.64
CA SER A 252 -11.10 -19.71 56.71
C SER A 252 -12.21 -20.54 57.35
N VAL A 253 -12.89 -21.37 56.55
CA VAL A 253 -13.90 -22.34 57.00
C VAL A 253 -13.27 -23.50 57.76
N GLU A 254 -12.10 -24.00 57.34
CA GLU A 254 -11.37 -25.02 58.09
C GLU A 254 -10.89 -24.50 59.47
N LEU A 255 -10.35 -23.28 59.52
CA LEU A 255 -9.89 -22.65 60.76
C LEU A 255 -11.05 -22.45 61.76
N THR A 256 -12.19 -21.92 61.31
CA THR A 256 -13.37 -21.74 62.18
C THR A 256 -13.95 -23.08 62.64
N ARG A 257 -14.00 -24.10 61.77
CA ARG A 257 -14.43 -25.47 62.12
C ARG A 257 -13.47 -26.14 63.12
N SER A 258 -12.18 -25.84 63.04
CA SER A 258 -11.16 -26.29 64.02
C SER A 258 -11.38 -25.63 65.38
N SER A 259 -11.52 -24.29 65.43
CA SER A 259 -11.80 -23.55 66.66
C SER A 259 -13.10 -23.99 67.34
N GLN A 260 -14.18 -24.27 66.59
CA GLN A 260 -15.42 -24.80 67.17
C GLN A 260 -15.26 -26.21 67.76
N LYS A 261 -14.43 -27.09 67.16
CA LYS A 261 -14.09 -28.40 67.75
C LYS A 261 -13.32 -28.27 69.05
N VAL A 262 -12.34 -27.35 69.11
CA VAL A 262 -11.55 -27.11 70.33
C VAL A 262 -12.42 -26.52 71.44
N ALA A 263 -13.33 -25.58 71.12
CA ALA A 263 -14.29 -25.05 72.09
C ALA A 263 -15.26 -26.13 72.62
N GLY A 264 -15.82 -26.96 71.73
CA GLY A 264 -16.76 -28.02 72.10
C GLY A 264 -16.18 -29.06 73.07
N ASN A 265 -14.92 -29.45 72.89
CA ASN A 265 -14.26 -30.43 73.78
C ASN A 265 -14.02 -29.88 75.20
N ASN A 266 -13.80 -28.58 75.37
CA ASN A 266 -13.55 -27.98 76.70
C ASN A 266 -14.80 -27.98 77.59
N TYR A 267 -16.02 -27.98 77.02
CA TYR A 267 -17.25 -28.07 77.80
C TYR A 267 -17.61 -29.51 78.23
N GLN A 268 -17.06 -30.54 77.59
CA GLN A 268 -17.26 -31.94 78.02
C GLN A 268 -16.32 -32.34 79.18
N LEU A 269 -15.16 -31.70 79.33
CA LEU A 269 -14.20 -32.01 80.40
C LEU A 269 -14.55 -31.39 81.77
N LEU A 270 -15.46 -30.40 81.81
CA LEU A 270 -15.89 -29.75 83.06
C LEU A 270 -17.06 -30.44 83.78
N PHE A 271 -17.71 -31.43 83.16
CA PHE A 271 -18.85 -32.17 83.73
C PHE A 271 -18.51 -33.58 84.25
N ALA A 272 -17.24 -33.96 84.26
CA ALA A 272 -16.78 -35.31 84.66
C ALA A 272 -16.01 -35.32 86.02
N ALA A 273 -16.15 -34.27 86.82
CA ALA A 273 -15.37 -34.05 88.05
C ALA A 273 -16.23 -33.58 89.25
N ALA A 274 -17.46 -34.10 89.36
CA ALA A 274 -18.38 -33.89 90.48
C ALA A 274 -18.98 -35.23 90.92
#